data_AF-A0A2U1TCY3-F1
#
_entry.id   AF-A0A2U1TCY3-F1
#
_cell.length_a   1.000
_cell.length_b   1.000
_cell.length_c   1.000
_cell.angle_alpha   90.00
_cell.angle_beta   90.00
_cell.angle_gamma   90.00
#
_symmetry.space_group_name_H-M   'P 1'
#
loop_
_entity.id
_entity.type
_entity.pdbx_description
1 polymer ?
#
loop_
_entity_poly.entity_id
_entity_poly.type
_entity_poly.pdbx_seq_one_letter_code
_entity_poly.pdbx_strand_id
1 'polypeptide(L)'
;MPELATRNLPTAQSKYQVRFDVGVDGLARIGDADIVVWVDSLALAGVDAVVGSLGDSTSAVAANLTNRSAVAAWLLEQQVQRGRRVSIAVVAAGRDGGFASNDLLAAGAVIDALTALGIDFTSPEAAVACAAFDGLRNAVGHLFTASVAGQELIADGQRDRVVAAARLDSTDSVDVLRLV
;
A
#
# COMPACT_ATOMS: atom_id res chain seq x y z
N MET A 1 12.02 18.13 24.60
CA MET A 1 10.64 17.80 24.14
C MET A 1 10.33 18.37 22.73
N PRO A 2 11.09 18.06 21.65
CA PRO A 2 10.67 18.37 20.27
C PRO A 2 9.91 17.21 19.59
N GLU A 3 10.07 15.99 20.09
CA GLU A 3 9.66 14.73 19.46
C GLU A 3 8.13 14.48 19.45
N LEU A 4 7.41 15.14 20.36
CA LEU A 4 5.94 15.05 20.42
C LEU A 4 5.24 15.92 19.36
N ALA A 5 5.92 16.92 18.80
CA ALA A 5 5.34 17.85 17.83
C ALA A 5 5.34 17.30 16.39
N THR A 6 6.35 16.49 16.02
CA THR A 6 6.42 15.80 14.73
C THR A 6 5.39 14.67 14.60
N ARG A 7 4.93 14.10 15.72
CA ARG A 7 3.95 12.99 15.74
C ARG A 7 2.53 13.37 15.30
N ASN A 8 2.19 14.65 15.29
CA ASN A 8 0.81 15.12 15.04
C ASN A 8 0.75 16.30 14.06
N LEU A 9 1.58 16.28 13.02
CA LEU A 9 1.41 17.20 11.91
C LEU A 9 0.10 16.87 11.17
N PRO A 10 -0.77 17.84 10.86
CA PRO A 10 -2.00 17.59 10.11
C PRO A 10 -1.76 16.87 8.78
N THR A 11 -0.59 17.09 8.16
CA THR A 11 -0.14 16.46 6.92
C THR A 11 0.14 14.95 7.07
N ALA A 12 0.39 14.47 8.29
CA ALA A 12 0.71 13.06 8.58
C ALA A 12 -0.53 12.17 8.73
N GLN A 13 -1.73 12.75 8.63
CA GLN A 13 -3.01 12.04 8.73
C GLN A 13 -3.14 11.22 10.04
N SER A 14 -2.38 11.57 11.10
CA SER A 14 -2.15 10.72 12.29
C SER A 14 -3.39 10.40 13.13
N LYS A 15 -4.51 11.11 12.89
CA LYS A 15 -5.81 10.81 13.49
C LYS A 15 -6.40 9.49 12.98
N TYR A 16 -6.11 9.09 11.74
CA TYR A 16 -6.75 7.97 11.08
C TYR A 16 -6.00 6.66 11.31
N GLN A 17 -6.73 5.55 11.28
CA GLN A 17 -6.12 4.23 11.39
C GLN A 17 -5.42 3.84 10.10
N VAL A 18 -6.11 3.98 8.97
CA VAL A 18 -5.59 3.64 7.65
C VAL A 18 -5.28 4.94 6.91
N ARG A 19 -4.02 5.12 6.53
CA ARG A 19 -3.51 6.32 5.88
C ARG A 19 -2.91 5.96 4.52
N PHE A 20 -2.83 6.95 3.63
CA PHE A 20 -2.30 6.73 2.28
C PHE A 20 -1.37 7.86 1.85
N ASP A 21 -0.28 7.49 1.19
CA ASP A 21 0.64 8.40 0.50
C ASP A 21 1.41 7.62 -0.60
N VAL A 22 2.32 8.28 -1.30
CA VAL A 22 3.03 7.76 -2.47
C VAL A 22 4.53 8.04 -2.37
N GLY A 23 5.33 7.08 -2.82
CA GLY A 23 6.78 7.16 -2.90
C GLY A 23 7.47 6.97 -1.55
N VAL A 24 8.79 6.81 -1.61
CA VAL A 24 9.64 6.71 -0.40
C VAL A 24 9.53 7.99 0.44
N ASP A 25 9.43 9.16 -0.19
CA ASP A 25 9.20 10.43 0.51
C ASP A 25 7.84 10.45 1.25
N GLY A 26 6.86 9.67 0.78
CA GLY A 26 5.56 9.49 1.44
C GLY A 26 5.68 8.82 2.81
N LEU A 27 6.69 7.95 3.01
CA LEU A 27 6.97 7.33 4.31
C LEU A 27 7.32 8.39 5.36
N ALA A 28 8.13 9.38 4.98
CA ALA A 28 8.48 10.49 5.85
C ALA A 28 7.29 11.43 6.10
N ARG A 29 6.44 11.68 5.09
CA ARG A 29 5.26 12.54 5.22
C ARG A 29 4.18 11.94 6.12
N ILE A 30 3.90 10.64 5.99
CA ILE A 30 2.96 9.92 6.87
C ILE A 30 3.47 9.86 8.31
N GLY A 31 4.79 9.81 8.52
CA GLY A 31 5.39 9.69 9.83
C GLY A 31 5.11 8.34 10.51
N ASP A 32 5.16 8.31 11.84
CA ASP A 32 5.07 7.07 12.64
C ASP A 32 3.84 6.23 12.29
N ALA A 33 4.06 4.94 11.99
CA ALA A 33 3.05 3.91 11.84
C ALA A 33 3.48 2.64 12.56
N ASP A 34 2.50 1.87 13.06
CA ASP A 34 2.76 0.54 13.59
C ASP A 34 3.16 -0.43 12.47
N ILE A 35 2.49 -0.31 11.31
CA ILE A 35 2.75 -1.13 10.12
C ILE A 35 2.69 -0.28 8.86
N VAL A 36 3.72 -0.41 8.02
CA VAL A 36 3.73 0.10 6.64
C VAL A 36 3.38 -1.02 5.67
N VAL A 37 2.43 -0.76 4.79
CA VAL A 37 2.10 -1.61 3.65
C VAL A 37 2.69 -0.95 2.42
N TRP A 38 3.82 -1.47 1.94
CA TRP A 38 4.45 -0.99 0.71
C TRP A 38 3.77 -1.63 -0.49
N VAL A 39 3.15 -0.81 -1.33
CA VAL A 39 2.37 -1.29 -2.48
C VAL A 39 3.12 -1.03 -3.77
N ASP A 40 3.68 -2.09 -4.34
CA ASP A 40 4.31 -2.08 -5.65
C ASP A 40 3.65 -3.14 -6.52
N SER A 41 2.81 -2.67 -7.44
CA SER A 41 1.93 -3.55 -8.20
C SER A 41 2.67 -4.34 -9.27
N LEU A 42 3.84 -3.88 -9.72
CA LEU A 42 4.62 -4.51 -10.79
C LEU A 42 5.99 -5.01 -10.31
N ALA A 43 6.33 -4.84 -9.02
CA ALA A 43 7.61 -5.19 -8.42
C ALA A 43 8.79 -4.51 -9.15
N LEU A 44 8.70 -3.18 -9.30
CA LEU A 44 9.69 -2.34 -9.97
C LEU A 44 10.54 -1.52 -8.99
N ALA A 45 10.06 -1.27 -7.79
CA ALA A 45 10.72 -0.52 -6.74
C ALA A 45 11.48 -1.44 -5.77
N GLY A 46 12.66 -0.98 -5.32
CA GLY A 46 13.47 -1.70 -4.35
C GLY A 46 12.92 -1.60 -2.93
N VAL A 47 12.75 -2.75 -2.26
CA VAL A 47 12.28 -2.84 -0.87
C VAL A 47 13.32 -2.40 0.18
N ASP A 48 14.61 -2.43 -0.17
CA ASP A 48 15.70 -2.08 0.76
C ASP A 48 15.64 -0.61 1.20
N ALA A 49 15.32 0.29 0.27
CA ALA A 49 15.17 1.72 0.56
C ALA A 49 13.99 1.98 1.51
N VAL A 50 12.90 1.21 1.34
CA VAL A 50 11.74 1.26 2.22
C VAL A 50 12.15 0.84 3.62
N VAL A 51 12.69 -0.38 3.78
CA VAL A 51 13.11 -0.92 5.08
C VAL A 51 14.12 0.00 5.78
N GLY A 52 15.09 0.55 5.03
CA GLY A 52 16.09 1.48 5.56
C GLY A 52 15.51 2.83 6.05
N SER A 53 14.35 3.25 5.56
CA SER A 53 13.69 4.51 5.95
C SER A 53 12.76 4.38 7.16
N LEU A 54 12.42 3.14 7.57
CA LEU A 54 11.47 2.89 8.65
C LEU A 54 12.15 2.90 10.03
N GLY A 55 11.44 3.46 11.02
CA GLY A 55 11.86 3.38 12.42
C GLY A 55 11.93 1.95 12.95
N ASP A 56 12.71 1.75 14.02
CA ASP A 56 13.01 0.43 14.60
C ASP A 56 11.77 -0.31 15.12
N SER A 57 10.67 0.39 15.40
CA SER A 57 9.42 -0.19 15.91
C SER A 57 8.31 -0.29 14.85
N THR A 58 8.63 -0.07 13.57
CA THR A 58 7.67 -0.16 12.48
C THR A 58 7.84 -1.47 11.71
N SER A 59 6.79 -2.29 11.69
CA SER A 59 6.74 -3.48 10.83
C SER A 59 6.42 -3.07 9.38
N ALA A 60 6.82 -3.88 8.41
CA ALA A 60 6.58 -3.60 7.00
C ALA A 60 6.25 -4.86 6.22
N VAL A 61 5.32 -4.74 5.28
CA VAL A 61 4.85 -5.83 4.42
C VAL A 61 4.68 -5.30 2.99
N ALA A 62 4.98 -6.14 2.00
CA ALA A 62 4.72 -5.84 0.59
C ALA A 62 3.33 -6.32 0.18
N ALA A 63 2.64 -5.51 -0.60
CA ALA A 63 1.31 -5.83 -1.11
C ALA A 63 1.14 -5.41 -2.57
N ASN A 64 0.22 -6.07 -3.26
CA ASN A 64 -0.25 -5.73 -4.59
C ASN A 64 -1.66 -6.33 -4.81
N LEU A 65 -2.17 -6.28 -6.04
CA LEU A 65 -3.49 -6.86 -6.35
C LEU A 65 -3.57 -8.36 -6.08
N THR A 66 -2.46 -9.09 -6.27
CA THR A 66 -2.44 -10.55 -6.22
C THR A 66 -2.56 -11.11 -4.81
N ASN A 67 -2.28 -10.31 -3.76
CA ASN A 67 -2.31 -10.74 -2.36
C ASN A 67 -3.11 -9.81 -1.43
N ARG A 68 -3.90 -8.87 -1.96
CA ARG A 68 -4.59 -7.83 -1.17
C ARG A 68 -5.38 -8.38 0.02
N SER A 69 -6.10 -9.49 -0.15
CA SER A 69 -6.95 -10.07 0.90
C SER A 69 -6.12 -10.79 1.96
N ALA A 70 -5.03 -11.45 1.54
CA ALA A 70 -4.10 -12.08 2.45
C ALA A 70 -3.38 -11.06 3.33
N VAL A 71 -2.93 -9.94 2.74
CA VAL A 71 -2.33 -8.83 3.49
C VAL A 71 -3.33 -8.21 4.45
N ALA A 72 -4.58 -7.97 4.03
CA ALA A 72 -5.62 -7.43 4.92
C ALA A 72 -5.92 -8.38 6.10
N ALA A 73 -6.02 -9.68 5.85
CA ALA A 73 -6.20 -10.68 6.91
C ALA A 73 -5.02 -10.70 7.89
N TRP A 74 -3.79 -10.67 7.37
CA TRP A 74 -2.58 -10.59 8.18
C TRP A 74 -2.56 -9.32 9.06
N LEU A 75 -2.93 -8.16 8.51
CA LEU A 75 -3.02 -6.90 9.27
C LEU A 75 -4.06 -6.99 10.41
N LEU A 76 -5.19 -7.65 10.16
CA LEU A 76 -6.19 -7.91 11.20
C LEU A 76 -5.64 -8.83 12.29
N GLU A 77 -4.91 -9.89 11.92
CA GLU A 77 -4.24 -10.78 12.87
C GLU A 77 -3.22 -10.01 13.74
N GLN A 78 -2.41 -9.15 13.15
CA GLN A 78 -1.47 -8.29 13.88
C GLN A 78 -2.19 -7.38 14.88
N GLN A 79 -3.36 -6.84 14.51
CA GLN A 79 -4.19 -6.05 15.40
C GLN A 79 -4.71 -6.87 16.58
N VAL A 80 -5.22 -8.09 16.32
CA VAL A 80 -5.71 -9.00 17.36
C VAL A 80 -4.58 -9.40 18.30
N GLN A 81 -3.41 -9.78 17.78
CA GLN A 81 -2.25 -10.17 18.57
C GLN A 81 -1.76 -9.04 19.50
N ARG A 82 -1.79 -7.80 19.03
CA ARG A 82 -1.37 -6.63 19.81
C ARG A 82 -2.44 -6.17 20.82
N GLY A 83 -3.67 -6.67 20.74
CA GLY A 83 -4.76 -6.34 21.66
C GLY A 83 -5.15 -4.86 21.66
N ARG A 84 -4.75 -4.11 20.63
CA ARG A 84 -5.04 -2.68 20.46
C ARG A 84 -5.15 -2.36 18.97
N ARG A 85 -5.76 -1.21 18.66
CA ARG A 85 -5.76 -0.67 17.31
C ARG A 85 -4.34 -0.49 16.79
N VAL A 86 -4.10 -0.94 15.56
CA VAL A 86 -2.83 -0.81 14.84
C VAL A 86 -2.98 0.28 13.79
N SER A 87 -2.07 1.25 13.78
CA SER A 87 -1.97 2.29 12.75
C SER A 87 -1.30 1.73 11.49
N ILE A 88 -1.98 1.87 10.35
CA ILE A 88 -1.59 1.29 9.06
C ILE A 88 -1.31 2.43 8.08
N ALA A 89 -0.12 2.43 7.51
CA ALA A 89 0.30 3.34 6.46
C ALA A 89 0.41 2.57 5.15
N VAL A 90 -0.54 2.76 4.23
CA VAL A 90 -0.49 2.18 2.89
C VAL A 90 0.27 3.16 1.99
N VAL A 91 1.41 2.74 1.45
CA VAL A 91 2.25 3.62 0.63
C VAL A 91 2.46 2.99 -0.74
N ALA A 92 1.90 3.62 -1.76
CA ALA A 92 2.13 3.21 -3.15
C ALA A 92 3.57 3.56 -3.54
N ALA A 93 4.25 2.63 -4.20
CA ALA A 93 5.61 2.85 -4.69
C ALA A 93 5.68 4.05 -5.63
N GLY A 94 4.71 4.12 -6.54
CA GLY A 94 4.62 5.23 -7.47
C GLY A 94 5.71 5.20 -8.53
N ARG A 95 5.70 6.20 -9.40
CA ARG A 95 6.72 6.40 -10.42
C ARG A 95 7.53 7.64 -10.07
N ASP A 96 8.84 7.50 -9.97
CA ASP A 96 9.75 8.59 -9.61
C ASP A 96 9.31 9.31 -8.32
N GLY A 97 8.74 8.55 -7.37
CA GLY A 97 8.17 9.06 -6.11
C GLY A 97 6.79 9.74 -6.23
N GLY A 98 6.21 9.80 -7.43
CA GLY A 98 4.92 10.41 -7.72
C GLY A 98 3.85 9.42 -8.18
N PHE A 99 2.76 9.97 -8.71
CA PHE A 99 1.58 9.20 -9.13
C PHE A 99 1.90 8.11 -10.16
N ALA A 100 1.47 6.88 -9.87
CA ALA A 100 1.35 5.78 -10.81
C ALA A 100 -0.04 5.16 -10.68
N SER A 101 -0.78 5.07 -11.78
CA SER A 101 -2.17 4.61 -11.74
C SER A 101 -2.31 3.16 -11.30
N ASN A 102 -1.40 2.28 -11.73
CA ASN A 102 -1.35 0.87 -11.35
C ASN A 102 -1.12 0.68 -9.84
N ASP A 103 -0.17 1.41 -9.24
CA ASP A 103 0.11 1.31 -7.81
C ASP A 103 -0.99 1.97 -6.96
N LEU A 104 -1.55 3.09 -7.41
CA LEU A 104 -2.71 3.69 -6.74
C LEU A 104 -3.90 2.72 -6.72
N LEU A 105 -4.19 2.05 -7.84
CA LEU A 105 -5.26 1.06 -7.92
C LEU A 105 -4.98 -0.15 -7.03
N ALA A 106 -3.75 -0.63 -6.99
CA ALA A 106 -3.35 -1.72 -6.09
C ALA A 106 -3.49 -1.30 -4.62
N ALA A 107 -3.08 -0.08 -4.26
CA ALA A 107 -3.20 0.42 -2.89
C ALA A 107 -4.66 0.59 -2.49
N GLY A 108 -5.49 1.13 -3.39
CA GLY A 108 -6.93 1.20 -3.23
C GLY A 108 -7.56 -0.18 -2.99
N ALA A 109 -7.08 -1.22 -3.69
CA ALA A 109 -7.56 -2.59 -3.51
C ALA A 109 -7.20 -3.20 -2.14
N VAL A 110 -6.03 -2.86 -1.59
CA VAL A 110 -5.66 -3.24 -0.22
C VAL A 110 -6.55 -2.53 0.80
N ILE A 111 -6.81 -1.24 0.61
CA ILE A 111 -7.70 -0.46 1.49
C ILE A 111 -9.14 -0.97 1.43
N ASP A 112 -9.63 -1.36 0.24
CA ASP A 112 -10.92 -2.03 0.06
C ASP A 112 -10.98 -3.34 0.86
N ALA A 113 -9.93 -4.17 0.76
CA ALA A 113 -9.85 -5.43 1.52
C ALA A 113 -9.83 -5.20 3.04
N LEU A 114 -9.14 -4.16 3.53
CA LEU A 114 -9.17 -3.76 4.94
C LEU A 114 -10.57 -3.31 5.38
N THR A 115 -11.24 -2.51 4.55
CA THR A 115 -12.60 -2.03 4.79
C THR A 115 -13.59 -3.19 4.90
N ALA A 116 -13.45 -4.21 4.03
CA ALA A 116 -14.27 -5.42 4.09
C ALA A 116 -14.11 -6.22 5.40
N LEU A 117 -12.98 -6.06 6.10
CA LEU A 117 -12.70 -6.65 7.41
C LEU A 117 -13.06 -5.72 8.59
N GLY A 118 -13.66 -4.57 8.34
CA GLY A 118 -14.03 -3.57 9.36
C GLY A 118 -12.89 -2.68 9.83
N ILE A 119 -11.77 -2.63 9.09
CA ILE A 119 -10.67 -1.68 9.33
C ILE A 119 -10.87 -0.49 8.39
N ASP A 120 -11.84 0.38 8.72
CA ASP A 120 -12.41 1.37 7.80
C ASP A 120 -12.27 2.83 8.26
N PHE A 121 -11.53 3.09 9.34
CA PHE A 121 -11.24 4.47 9.77
C PHE A 121 -10.09 5.04 8.94
N THR A 122 -10.39 5.30 7.68
CA THR A 122 -9.48 5.77 6.65
C THR A 122 -9.33 7.29 6.68
N SER A 123 -8.14 7.78 6.32
CA SER A 123 -7.94 9.18 5.94
C SER A 123 -8.68 9.54 4.65
N PRO A 124 -8.88 10.83 4.34
CA PRO A 124 -9.41 11.27 3.05
C PRO A 124 -8.61 10.72 1.86
N GLU A 125 -7.28 10.71 1.96
CA GLU A 125 -6.37 10.20 0.94
C GLU A 125 -6.59 8.70 0.71
N ALA A 126 -6.72 7.92 1.79
CA ALA A 126 -7.00 6.49 1.72
C ALA A 126 -8.41 6.22 1.15
N ALA A 127 -9.40 7.02 1.51
CA ALA A 127 -10.75 6.92 0.97
C ALA A 127 -10.80 7.19 -0.55
N VAL A 128 -10.05 8.19 -1.03
CA VAL A 128 -9.92 8.48 -2.47
C VAL A 128 -9.26 7.32 -3.22
N ALA A 129 -8.18 6.75 -2.69
CA ALA A 129 -7.53 5.59 -3.28
C ALA A 129 -8.49 4.38 -3.35
N CYS A 130 -9.21 4.10 -2.26
CA CYS A 130 -10.21 3.04 -2.18
C CYS A 130 -11.33 3.23 -3.22
N ALA A 131 -11.89 4.44 -3.31
CA ALA A 131 -12.95 4.76 -4.26
C ALA A 131 -12.49 4.65 -5.73
N ALA A 132 -11.23 5.01 -6.01
CA ALA A 132 -10.65 4.83 -7.33
C ALA A 132 -10.60 3.35 -7.73
N PHE A 133 -10.19 2.46 -6.81
CA PHE A 133 -10.24 1.02 -7.07
C PHE A 133 -11.68 0.51 -7.22
N ASP A 134 -12.59 0.85 -6.30
CA ASP A 134 -13.97 0.36 -6.37
C ASP A 134 -14.67 0.75 -7.68
N GLY A 135 -14.50 2.00 -8.13
CA GLY A 135 -15.06 2.48 -9.39
C GLY A 135 -14.42 1.85 -10.64
N LEU A 136 -13.19 1.35 -10.55
CA LEU A 136 -12.40 0.89 -11.69
C LEU A 136 -12.07 -0.62 -11.65
N ARG A 137 -12.47 -1.35 -10.61
CA ARG A 137 -12.11 -2.77 -10.38
C ARG A 137 -12.42 -3.68 -11.56
N ASN A 138 -13.52 -3.45 -12.28
CA ASN A 138 -13.91 -4.25 -13.43
C ASN A 138 -13.02 -4.01 -14.67
N ALA A 139 -12.26 -2.91 -14.67
CA ALA A 139 -11.33 -2.53 -15.74
C ALA A 139 -9.86 -2.66 -15.32
N VAL A 140 -9.55 -3.10 -14.09
CA VAL A 140 -8.19 -3.05 -13.53
C VAL A 140 -7.15 -3.76 -14.41
N GLY A 141 -7.51 -4.89 -15.03
CA GLY A 141 -6.66 -5.58 -16.00
C GLY A 141 -6.29 -4.73 -17.21
N HIS A 142 -7.27 -4.05 -17.81
CA HIS A 142 -7.02 -3.13 -18.93
C HIS A 142 -6.17 -1.94 -18.47
N LEU A 143 -6.50 -1.36 -17.32
CA LEU A 143 -5.77 -0.20 -16.77
C LEU A 143 -4.31 -0.52 -16.45
N PHE A 144 -4.01 -1.74 -15.98
CA PHE A 144 -2.65 -2.20 -15.76
C PHE A 144 -1.89 -2.32 -17.08
N THR A 145 -2.49 -2.95 -18.09
CA THR A 145 -1.85 -3.04 -19.41
C THR A 145 -1.71 -1.69 -20.11
N ALA A 146 -2.58 -0.72 -19.81
CA ALA A 146 -2.57 0.62 -20.41
C ALA A 146 -1.80 1.67 -19.58
N SER A 147 -1.35 1.33 -18.37
CA SER A 147 -0.57 2.25 -17.53
C SER A 147 0.80 2.51 -18.16
N VAL A 148 1.45 3.61 -17.76
CA VAL A 148 2.81 3.94 -18.23
C VAL A 148 3.78 2.79 -17.94
N ALA A 149 3.83 2.33 -16.68
CA ALA A 149 4.71 1.22 -16.29
C ALA A 149 4.34 -0.10 -16.98
N GLY A 150 3.05 -0.35 -17.21
CA GLY A 150 2.58 -1.52 -17.96
C GLY A 150 3.01 -1.48 -19.43
N GLN A 151 2.89 -0.32 -20.08
CA GLN A 151 3.31 -0.14 -21.47
C GLN A 151 4.82 -0.25 -21.64
N GLU A 152 5.62 0.26 -20.71
CA GLU A 152 7.08 0.08 -20.70
C GLU A 152 7.45 -1.40 -20.62
N LEU A 153 6.87 -2.14 -19.67
CA LEU A 153 7.11 -3.59 -19.56
C LEU A 153 6.64 -4.35 -20.81
N ILE A 154 5.51 -3.95 -21.41
CA ILE A 154 5.01 -4.56 -22.65
C ILE A 154 5.96 -4.30 -23.81
N ALA A 155 6.53 -3.10 -23.92
CA ALA A 155 7.55 -2.79 -24.91
C ALA A 155 8.80 -3.67 -24.76
N ASP A 156 9.13 -4.05 -23.52
CA ASP A 156 10.19 -4.99 -23.18
C ASP A 156 9.80 -6.48 -23.29
N GLY A 157 8.63 -6.79 -23.86
CA GLY A 157 8.15 -8.16 -24.06
C GLY A 157 7.59 -8.83 -22.80
N GLN A 158 7.37 -8.09 -21.72
CA GLN A 158 6.89 -8.60 -20.42
C GLN A 158 5.37 -8.47 -20.24
N ARG A 159 4.58 -8.58 -21.32
CA ARG A 159 3.11 -8.48 -21.25
C ARG A 159 2.51 -9.45 -20.25
N ASP A 160 2.97 -10.70 -20.24
CA ASP A 160 2.41 -11.74 -19.37
C ASP A 160 2.61 -11.43 -17.89
N ARG A 161 3.72 -10.77 -17.53
CA ARG A 161 3.99 -10.25 -16.18
C ARG A 161 2.95 -9.20 -15.78
N VAL A 162 2.65 -8.24 -16.67
CA VAL A 162 1.66 -7.18 -16.40
C VAL A 162 0.26 -7.77 -16.22
N VAL A 163 -0.11 -8.75 -17.07
CA VAL A 163 -1.40 -9.44 -16.99
C VAL A 163 -1.50 -10.28 -15.70
N ALA A 164 -0.44 -10.96 -15.30
CA ALA A 164 -0.40 -11.73 -14.06
C ALA A 164 -0.53 -10.82 -12.82
N ALA A 165 0.17 -9.69 -12.82
CA ALA A 165 0.13 -8.71 -11.74
C ALA A 165 -1.25 -8.06 -11.55
N ALA A 166 -2.08 -8.02 -12.59
CA ALA A 166 -3.41 -7.44 -12.52
C ALA A 166 -4.50 -8.39 -11.96
N ARG A 167 -4.13 -9.63 -11.62
CA ARG A 167 -5.07 -10.61 -11.04
C ARG A 167 -5.31 -10.28 -9.57
N LEU A 168 -6.59 -10.27 -9.18
CA LEU A 168 -6.97 -10.12 -7.78
C LEU A 168 -6.78 -11.44 -7.04
N ASP A 169 -6.12 -11.38 -5.88
CA ASP A 169 -6.08 -12.47 -4.89
C ASP A 169 -5.65 -13.83 -5.49
N SER A 170 -4.71 -13.82 -6.44
CA SER A 170 -4.18 -15.04 -7.06
C SER A 170 -3.15 -15.77 -6.19
N THR A 171 -2.78 -15.20 -5.04
CA THR A 171 -1.93 -15.83 -4.02
C THR A 171 -2.42 -15.44 -2.62
N ASP A 172 -2.18 -16.32 -1.65
CA ASP A 172 -2.43 -16.11 -0.23
C ASP A 172 -1.14 -15.77 0.55
N SER A 173 -0.01 -15.62 -0.15
CA SER A 173 1.28 -15.35 0.46
C SER A 173 1.44 -13.87 0.85
N VAL A 174 2.03 -13.64 2.02
CA VAL A 174 2.30 -12.31 2.58
C VAL A 174 3.81 -12.12 2.74
N ASP A 175 4.36 -11.18 1.97
CA ASP A 175 5.79 -10.87 1.97
C ASP A 175 6.12 -9.87 3.08
N VAL A 176 6.46 -10.38 4.26
CA VAL A 176 6.86 -9.56 5.41
C VAL A 176 8.29 -9.06 5.22
N LEU A 177 8.45 -7.76 5.02
CA LEU A 177 9.75 -7.08 4.81
C LEU A 177 10.50 -6.85 6.13
N ARG A 178 9.74 -6.57 7.20
CA ARG A 178 10.26 -6.41 8.57
C ARG A 178 9.14 -6.72 9.57
N LEU A 179 9.42 -7.50 10.60
CA LEU A 179 8.50 -7.74 11.71
C LEU A 179 9.16 -7.34 13.03
N VAL A 180 8.42 -6.61 13.86
CA VAL A 180 8.86 -6.10 15.18
C VAL A 180 7.72 -6.17 16.19
#